data_AF-A0A1D2R8C0-F1
#
_entry.id   AF-A0A1D2R8C0-F1
#
_cell.length_a   1.000
_cell.length_b   1.000
_cell.length_c   1.000
_cell.angle_alpha   90.00
_cell.angle_beta   90.00
_cell.angle_gamma   90.00
#
_symmetry.space_group_name_H-M   'P 1'
#
loop_
_entity.id
_entity.type
_entity.pdbx_description
1 polymer ?
#
loop_
_entity_poly.entity_id
_entity_poly.type
_entity_poly.pdbx_seq_one_letter_code
_entity_poly.pdbx_strand_id
1 'polypeptide(L)'
;MISWDFRYQRSQQLLSRFAENGHRIFYLTLDLMPLDKRYLIREIQENVLELKPSISSRFNIYKDIFSKEQTNSLINAMDQVKKDFNIDKAICFVVFPAWEPVVSKLRDVYGWGIIYDCIDEHTGFSNVDSSIVHREETLIKKSNLVIVTSSYLYKKIKDRVVR
;
A
#
# COMPACT_ATOMS: atom_id res chain seq x y z
N MET A 1 4.68 0.84 -7.98
CA MET A 1 4.00 -0.46 -8.11
C MET A 1 3.51 -0.64 -9.55
N ILE A 2 3.24 -1.85 -10.00
CA ILE A 2 2.65 -2.11 -11.33
C ILE A 2 1.66 -3.27 -11.22
N SER A 3 0.86 -3.53 -12.25
CA SER A 3 0.06 -4.75 -12.30
C SER A 3 0.96 -5.98 -12.18
N TRP A 4 0.47 -7.01 -11.48
CA TRP A 4 1.25 -8.22 -11.21
C TRP A 4 1.75 -8.90 -12.50
N ASP A 5 0.92 -8.88 -13.55
CA ASP A 5 1.21 -9.55 -14.82
C ASP A 5 2.14 -8.73 -15.74
N PHE A 6 2.44 -7.47 -15.41
CA PHE A 6 3.18 -6.58 -16.31
C PHE A 6 4.69 -6.81 -16.28
N ARG A 7 5.30 -6.82 -15.10
CA ARG A 7 6.70 -7.20 -14.86
C ARG A 7 6.83 -7.75 -13.45
N TYR A 8 7.79 -8.64 -13.23
CA TYR A 8 8.09 -9.18 -11.90
C TYR A 8 9.18 -8.33 -11.21
N GLN A 9 8.80 -7.63 -10.15
CA GLN A 9 9.62 -6.66 -9.41
C GLN A 9 9.86 -7.11 -7.97
N ARG A 10 10.73 -6.39 -7.27
CA ARG A 10 11.11 -6.62 -5.86
C ARG A 10 9.91 -6.87 -4.94
N SER A 11 8.86 -6.07 -5.03
CA SER A 11 7.66 -6.25 -4.20
C SER A 11 7.00 -7.60 -4.46
N GLN A 12 6.91 -8.03 -5.71
CA GLN A 12 6.33 -9.33 -6.06
C GLN A 12 7.22 -10.48 -5.63
N GLN A 13 8.55 -10.35 -5.75
CA GLN A 13 9.50 -11.33 -5.23
C GLN A 13 9.32 -11.54 -3.72
N LEU A 14 9.25 -10.46 -2.94
CA LEU A 14 9.04 -10.53 -1.49
C LEU A 14 7.67 -11.12 -1.14
N LEU A 15 6.60 -10.61 -1.76
CA LEU A 15 5.23 -11.06 -1.49
C LEU A 15 5.00 -12.52 -1.90
N SER A 16 5.64 -12.99 -2.97
CA SER A 16 5.56 -14.41 -3.38
C SER A 16 6.18 -15.33 -2.33
N ARG A 17 7.28 -14.92 -1.69
CA ARG A 17 7.85 -15.70 -0.58
C ARG A 17 6.94 -15.75 0.63
N PHE A 18 6.23 -14.67 0.95
CA PHE A 18 5.22 -14.71 2.01
C PHE A 18 4.06 -15.65 1.65
N ALA A 19 3.61 -15.64 0.40
CA ALA A 19 2.57 -16.53 -0.11
C ALA A 19 2.97 -18.02 -0.03
N GLU A 20 4.20 -18.34 -0.45
CA GLU A 20 4.80 -19.68 -0.36
C GLU A 20 4.92 -20.18 1.11
N ASN A 21 5.01 -19.25 2.07
CA ASN A 21 5.06 -19.56 3.51
C ASN A 21 3.67 -19.51 4.18
N GLY A 22 2.57 -19.56 3.39
CA GLY A 22 1.21 -19.71 3.89
C GLY A 22 0.49 -18.39 4.24
N HIS A 23 1.06 -17.23 3.89
CA HIS A 23 0.36 -15.95 4.07
C HIS A 23 -0.51 -15.61 2.87
N ARG A 24 -1.76 -15.23 3.12
CA ARG A 24 -2.65 -14.70 2.07
C ARG A 24 -2.24 -13.28 1.71
N ILE A 25 -1.93 -13.06 0.43
CA ILE A 25 -1.53 -11.76 -0.12
C ILE A 25 -2.71 -11.16 -0.88
N PHE A 26 -3.11 -9.95 -0.48
CA PHE A 26 -4.09 -9.13 -1.20
C PHE A 26 -3.34 -8.02 -1.93
N TYR A 27 -3.09 -8.21 -3.22
CA TYR A 27 -2.33 -7.27 -4.05
C TYR A 27 -3.26 -6.24 -4.67
N LEU A 28 -3.17 -4.98 -4.22
CA LEU A 28 -4.05 -3.91 -4.71
C LEU A 28 -3.63 -3.45 -6.12
N THR A 29 -4.61 -3.36 -7.01
CA THR A 29 -4.42 -2.72 -8.31
C THR A 29 -4.21 -1.20 -8.19
N LEU A 30 -3.61 -0.61 -9.23
CA LEU A 30 -3.42 0.84 -9.35
C LEU A 30 -4.54 1.51 -10.14
N ASP A 31 -5.35 0.72 -10.84
CA ASP A 31 -6.50 1.21 -11.59
C ASP A 31 -7.70 1.36 -10.64
N LEU A 32 -7.75 2.50 -9.95
CA LEU A 32 -8.80 2.81 -8.98
C LEU A 32 -9.93 3.61 -9.64
N MET A 33 -11.12 3.03 -9.65
CA MET A 33 -12.34 3.62 -10.21
C MET A 33 -13.59 3.13 -9.45
N PRO A 34 -14.72 3.83 -9.55
CA PRO A 34 -15.99 3.32 -9.07
C PRO A 34 -16.36 1.98 -9.72
N LEU A 35 -16.98 1.10 -8.93
CA LEU A 35 -17.47 -0.22 -9.34
C LEU A 35 -18.88 -0.42 -8.78
N ASP A 36 -19.66 -1.28 -9.43
CA ASP A 36 -21.00 -1.69 -8.95
C ASP A 36 -20.93 -2.50 -7.65
N LYS A 37 -19.81 -3.19 -7.41
CA LYS A 37 -19.52 -3.95 -6.17
C LYS A 37 -18.55 -3.17 -5.28
N ARG A 38 -18.45 -3.56 -4.00
CA ARG A 38 -17.46 -2.97 -3.07
C ARG A 38 -16.02 -3.24 -3.50
N TYR A 39 -15.76 -4.39 -4.11
CA TYR A 39 -14.48 -4.75 -4.70
C TYR A 39 -14.67 -5.85 -5.74
N LEU A 40 -13.65 -6.04 -6.59
CA LEU A 40 -13.45 -7.23 -7.41
C LEU A 40 -12.18 -7.93 -6.92
N ILE A 41 -12.16 -9.26 -7.01
CA ILE A 41 -11.00 -10.06 -6.63
C ILE A 41 -10.80 -11.21 -7.60
N ARG A 42 -9.54 -11.55 -7.88
CA ARG A 42 -9.17 -12.77 -8.60
C ARG A 42 -7.89 -13.35 -8.00
N GLU A 43 -7.80 -14.67 -7.93
CA GLU A 43 -6.54 -15.33 -7.62
C GLU A 43 -5.64 -15.30 -8.86
N ILE A 44 -4.39 -14.87 -8.69
CA ILE A 44 -3.40 -14.74 -9.77
C ILE A 44 -2.22 -15.71 -9.60
N GLN A 45 -2.02 -16.18 -8.37
CA GLN A 45 -1.08 -17.22 -7.99
C GLN A 45 -1.58 -17.81 -6.66
N GLU A 46 -1.18 -19.03 -6.31
CA GLU A 46 -1.50 -19.64 -5.02
C GLU A 46 -1.21 -18.66 -3.85
N ASN A 47 -2.23 -18.41 -3.03
CA ASN A 47 -2.21 -17.45 -1.91
C ASN A 47 -1.99 -15.97 -2.30
N VAL A 48 -2.03 -15.61 -3.59
CA VAL A 48 -1.95 -14.23 -4.08
C VAL A 48 -3.23 -13.86 -4.82
N LEU A 49 -3.98 -12.94 -4.25
CA LEU A 49 -5.23 -12.42 -4.80
C LEU A 49 -5.03 -10.97 -5.25
N GLU A 50 -5.30 -10.68 -6.52
CA GLU A 50 -5.42 -9.31 -7.01
C GLU A 50 -6.74 -8.72 -6.52
N LEU A 51 -6.68 -7.61 -5.79
CA LEU A 51 -7.81 -6.90 -5.23
C LEU A 51 -7.99 -5.56 -5.94
N LYS A 52 -9.19 -5.31 -6.46
CA LYS A 52 -9.61 -4.03 -7.02
C LYS A 52 -10.73 -3.44 -6.15
N PRO A 53 -10.40 -2.58 -5.18
CA PRO A 53 -11.41 -1.92 -4.35
C PRO A 53 -12.15 -0.85 -5.16
N SER A 54 -13.44 -0.67 -4.86
CA SER A 54 -14.24 0.44 -5.38
C SER A 54 -13.88 1.73 -4.65
N ILE A 55 -13.80 2.83 -5.37
CA ILE A 55 -13.50 4.17 -4.86
C ILE A 55 -14.55 5.16 -5.35
N SER A 56 -14.80 6.26 -4.63
CA SER A 56 -15.87 7.21 -4.97
C SER A 56 -15.70 7.89 -6.33
N SER A 57 -14.47 8.05 -6.81
CA SER A 57 -14.16 8.61 -8.12
C SER A 57 -12.83 8.05 -8.64
N ARG A 58 -12.62 8.14 -9.97
CA ARG A 58 -11.38 7.66 -10.59
C ARG A 58 -10.17 8.35 -9.96
N PHE A 59 -9.12 7.56 -9.72
CA PHE A 59 -7.92 8.03 -9.03
C PHE A 59 -6.65 7.46 -9.67
N ASN A 60 -5.69 8.32 -9.95
CA ASN A 60 -4.37 7.96 -10.43
C ASN A 60 -3.35 8.12 -9.30
N ILE A 61 -2.87 6.99 -8.78
CA ILE A 61 -1.91 6.94 -7.66
C ILE A 61 -0.64 7.78 -7.87
N TYR A 62 -0.22 8.04 -9.10
CA TYR A 62 1.00 8.78 -9.42
C TYR A 62 0.79 10.27 -9.64
N LYS A 63 -0.46 10.72 -9.77
CA LYS A 63 -0.81 12.11 -10.12
C LYS A 63 -1.71 12.77 -9.09
N ASP A 64 -2.54 11.98 -8.42
CA ASP A 64 -3.62 12.48 -7.58
C ASP A 64 -3.30 12.30 -6.09
N ILE A 65 -4.04 13.04 -5.28
CA ILE A 65 -3.97 13.00 -3.82
C ILE A 65 -5.31 12.50 -3.28
N PHE A 66 -5.29 11.45 -2.45
CA PHE A 66 -6.54 10.90 -1.91
C PHE A 66 -7.31 11.95 -1.12
N SER A 67 -8.55 12.21 -1.55
CA SER A 67 -9.49 12.99 -0.76
C SER A 67 -9.99 12.19 0.44
N LYS A 68 -10.63 12.87 1.40
CA LYS A 68 -11.26 12.21 2.55
C LYS A 68 -12.35 11.22 2.11
N GLU A 69 -13.13 11.58 1.09
CA GLU A 69 -14.19 10.74 0.55
C GLU A 69 -13.64 9.48 -0.14
N GLN A 70 -12.59 9.65 -0.95
CA GLN A 70 -11.89 8.54 -1.60
C GLN A 70 -11.26 7.61 -0.58
N THR A 71 -10.59 8.16 0.44
CA THR A 71 -10.02 7.39 1.55
C THR A 71 -11.11 6.58 2.26
N ASN A 72 -12.22 7.21 2.64
CA ASN A 72 -13.33 6.51 3.32
C ASN A 72 -13.95 5.42 2.45
N SER A 73 -14.07 5.63 1.15
CA SER A 73 -14.60 4.62 0.21
C SER A 73 -13.69 3.39 0.15
N LEU A 74 -12.37 3.60 0.12
CA LEU A 74 -11.41 2.51 0.19
C LEU A 74 -11.48 1.76 1.53
N ILE A 75 -11.61 2.46 2.66
CA ILE A 75 -11.78 1.81 3.96
C ILE A 75 -13.06 0.97 4.00
N ASN A 76 -14.16 1.45 3.45
CA ASN A 76 -15.40 0.68 3.35
C ASN A 76 -15.24 -0.57 2.45
N ALA A 77 -14.48 -0.47 1.36
CA ALA A 77 -14.15 -1.63 0.53
C ALA A 77 -13.29 -2.64 1.32
N MET A 78 -12.28 -2.17 2.05
CA MET A 78 -11.42 -3.02 2.88
C MET A 78 -12.16 -3.66 4.06
N ASP A 79 -13.16 -2.98 4.64
CA ASP A 79 -14.03 -3.54 5.67
C ASP A 79 -14.80 -4.76 5.15
N GLN A 80 -15.33 -4.68 3.92
CA GLN A 80 -16.00 -5.79 3.28
C GLN A 80 -15.03 -6.95 3.01
N VAL A 81 -13.84 -6.66 2.49
CA VAL A 81 -12.79 -7.69 2.27
C VAL A 81 -12.40 -8.35 3.60
N LYS A 82 -12.25 -7.57 4.67
CA LYS A 82 -11.94 -8.09 6.00
C LYS A 82 -12.98 -9.12 6.47
N LYS A 83 -14.27 -8.82 6.29
CA LYS A 83 -15.38 -9.69 6.66
C LYS A 83 -15.42 -10.94 5.79
N ASP A 84 -15.37 -10.78 4.47
CA ASP A 84 -15.50 -11.89 3.51
C ASP A 84 -14.35 -12.90 3.63
N PHE A 85 -13.15 -12.44 4.00
CA PHE A 85 -11.96 -13.28 4.12
C PHE A 85 -11.54 -13.58 5.56
N ASN A 86 -12.35 -13.21 6.56
CA ASN A 86 -12.05 -13.39 7.99
C ASN A 86 -10.63 -12.90 8.35
N ILE A 87 -10.33 -11.65 8.03
CA ILE A 87 -9.02 -11.04 8.29
C ILE A 87 -9.06 -10.39 9.68
N ASP A 88 -8.44 -11.00 10.66
CA ASP A 88 -8.33 -10.40 12.01
C ASP A 88 -7.13 -9.48 12.13
N LYS A 89 -5.99 -9.89 11.57
CA LYS A 89 -4.75 -9.12 11.54
C LYS A 89 -4.20 -9.11 10.13
N ALA A 90 -3.70 -7.95 9.71
CA ALA A 90 -3.00 -7.81 8.45
C ALA A 90 -1.82 -6.85 8.59
N ILE A 91 -0.95 -6.89 7.58
CA ILE A 91 0.15 -5.98 7.38
C ILE A 91 -0.08 -5.27 6.05
N CYS A 92 -0.11 -3.94 6.09
CA CYS A 92 -0.07 -3.10 4.91
C CYS A 92 1.38 -3.00 4.43
N PHE A 93 1.72 -3.71 3.34
CA PHE A 93 3.01 -3.59 2.69
C PHE A 93 2.95 -2.47 1.64
N VAL A 94 3.64 -1.37 1.89
CA VAL A 94 3.55 -0.13 1.11
C VAL A 94 4.87 0.14 0.42
N VAL A 95 4.82 0.42 -0.88
CA VAL A 95 5.99 0.81 -1.68
C VAL A 95 5.93 2.29 -2.08
N PHE A 96 4.73 2.83 -2.31
CA PHE A 96 4.58 4.20 -2.80
C PHE A 96 3.85 5.10 -1.80
N PRO A 97 4.39 6.31 -1.46
CA PRO A 97 3.85 7.11 -0.37
C PRO A 97 2.42 7.63 -0.53
N ALA A 98 1.88 7.69 -1.75
CA ALA A 98 0.51 8.15 -1.95
C ALA A 98 -0.53 7.32 -1.18
N TRP A 99 -0.22 6.07 -0.82
CA TRP A 99 -1.10 5.22 0.00
C TRP A 99 -1.20 5.61 1.48
N GLU A 100 -0.38 6.56 1.95
CA GLU A 100 -0.30 6.96 3.35
C GLU A 100 -1.67 7.19 4.01
N PRO A 101 -2.63 7.97 3.47
CA PRO A 101 -3.92 8.21 4.13
C PRO A 101 -4.69 6.94 4.40
N VAL A 102 -4.64 6.00 3.45
CA VAL A 102 -5.40 4.76 3.49
C VAL A 102 -4.81 3.84 4.54
N VAL A 103 -3.48 3.62 4.52
CA VAL A 103 -2.84 2.70 5.46
C VAL A 103 -2.78 3.26 6.88
N SER A 104 -2.62 4.58 7.03
CA SER A 104 -2.78 5.28 8.31
C SER A 104 -4.16 5.01 8.90
N LYS A 105 -5.21 5.15 8.08
CA LYS A 105 -6.59 4.94 8.54
C LYS A 105 -6.88 3.46 8.85
N LEU A 106 -6.35 2.52 8.07
CA LEU A 106 -6.45 1.08 8.38
C LEU A 106 -5.76 0.73 9.70
N ARG A 107 -4.59 1.31 9.97
CA ARG A 107 -3.91 1.17 11.26
C ARG A 107 -4.77 1.74 12.40
N ASP A 108 -5.30 2.94 12.24
CA ASP A 108 -6.08 3.61 13.29
C ASP A 108 -7.39 2.85 13.60
N VAL A 109 -8.04 2.25 12.58
CA VAL A 109 -9.32 1.55 12.73
C VAL A 109 -9.17 0.08 13.13
N TYR A 110 -8.19 -0.63 12.56
CA TYR A 110 -8.06 -2.08 12.73
C TYR A 110 -6.77 -2.52 13.45
N GLY A 111 -5.88 -1.59 13.79
CA GLY A 111 -4.58 -1.92 14.39
C GLY A 111 -3.64 -2.67 13.45
N TRP A 112 -3.88 -2.63 12.13
CA TRP A 112 -3.03 -3.31 11.15
C TRP A 112 -1.62 -2.70 11.12
N GLY A 113 -0.63 -3.58 10.99
CA GLY A 113 0.77 -3.17 10.92
C GLY A 113 1.08 -2.51 9.57
N ILE A 114 2.10 -1.66 9.54
CA ILE A 114 2.58 -1.02 8.30
C ILE A 114 4.05 -1.37 8.10
N ILE A 115 4.37 -1.91 6.92
CA ILE A 115 5.74 -2.04 6.42
C ILE A 115 5.87 -1.08 5.25
N TYR A 116 6.86 -0.19 5.31
CA TYR A 116 7.19 0.69 4.18
C TYR A 116 8.51 0.24 3.53
N ASP A 117 8.46 -0.23 2.27
CA ASP A 117 9.63 -0.56 1.45
C ASP A 117 10.03 0.68 0.63
N CYS A 118 10.90 1.50 1.21
CA CYS A 118 11.47 2.68 0.59
C CYS A 118 12.53 2.25 -0.44
N ILE A 119 12.07 2.08 -1.68
CA ILE A 119 12.91 1.59 -2.78
C ILE A 119 13.73 2.68 -3.46
N ASP A 120 13.22 3.91 -3.47
CA ASP A 120 13.79 5.03 -4.22
C ASP A 120 13.76 6.30 -3.38
N GLU A 121 14.66 7.23 -3.68
CA GLU A 121 14.57 8.58 -3.16
C GLU A 121 13.51 9.37 -3.94
N HIS A 122 12.29 9.41 -3.42
CA HIS A 122 11.18 10.12 -4.07
C HIS A 122 11.46 11.63 -4.22
N THR A 123 12.25 12.22 -3.32
CA THR A 123 12.69 13.63 -3.39
C THR A 123 13.71 13.91 -4.49
N GLY A 124 14.34 12.89 -5.07
CA GLY A 124 15.33 13.04 -6.15
C GLY A 124 14.71 13.25 -7.53
N PHE A 125 13.39 13.09 -7.66
CA PHE A 125 12.68 13.26 -8.91
C PHE A 125 12.04 14.65 -8.98
N SER A 126 12.39 15.43 -10.00
CA SER A 126 11.96 16.82 -10.20
C SER A 126 10.44 17.00 -10.42
N ASN A 127 9.69 15.91 -10.56
CA ASN A 127 8.26 15.87 -10.81
C ASN A 127 7.43 15.40 -9.60
N VAL A 128 8.03 15.22 -8.42
CA VAL A 128 7.32 14.75 -7.23
C VAL A 128 6.78 15.92 -6.42
N ASP A 129 5.45 15.97 -6.31
CA ASP A 129 4.71 16.96 -5.52
C ASP A 129 5.13 16.93 -4.04
N SER A 130 5.21 18.11 -3.40
CA SER A 130 5.63 18.24 -2.00
C SER A 130 4.74 17.43 -1.03
N SER A 131 3.50 17.15 -1.41
CA SER A 131 2.60 16.28 -0.66
C SER A 131 3.11 14.84 -0.53
N ILE A 132 3.82 14.30 -1.52
CA ILE A 132 4.40 12.96 -1.46
C ILE A 132 5.52 12.89 -0.42
N VAL A 133 6.31 13.96 -0.29
CA VAL A 133 7.37 14.05 0.73
C VAL A 133 6.79 14.02 2.14
N HIS A 134 5.75 14.82 2.38
CA HIS A 134 5.08 14.83 3.69
C HIS A 134 4.41 13.48 4.03
N ARG A 135 3.88 12.79 3.00
CA ARG A 135 3.32 11.44 3.13
C ARG A 135 4.39 10.40 3.45
N GLU A 136 5.53 10.48 2.78
CA GLU A 136 6.67 9.60 3.07
C GLU A 136 7.13 9.78 4.52
N GLU A 137 7.27 11.02 4.99
CA GLU A 137 7.62 11.29 6.39
C GLU A 137 6.60 10.70 7.37
N THR A 138 5.31 10.83 7.06
CA THR A 138 4.25 10.25 7.89
C THR A 138 4.29 8.72 7.87
N LEU A 139 4.51 8.10 6.71
CA LEU A 139 4.69 6.64 6.60
C LEU A 139 5.89 6.16 7.40
N ILE A 140 7.04 6.83 7.29
CA ILE A 140 8.25 6.45 8.03
C ILE A 140 7.96 6.43 9.54
N LYS A 141 7.27 7.46 10.06
CA LYS A 141 6.92 7.56 11.49
C LYS A 141 5.87 6.54 11.92
N LYS A 142 4.90 6.22 11.05
CA LYS A 142 3.82 5.27 11.33
C LYS A 142 4.13 3.82 10.91
N SER A 143 5.31 3.53 10.37
CA SER A 143 5.65 2.17 9.99
C SER A 143 6.19 1.37 11.18
N ASN A 144 5.77 0.12 11.30
CA ASN A 144 6.37 -0.83 12.25
C ASN A 144 7.76 -1.28 11.78
N LEU A 145 7.97 -1.28 10.46
CA LEU A 145 9.25 -1.58 9.83
C LEU A 145 9.40 -0.71 8.58
N VAL A 146 10.57 -0.08 8.44
CA VAL A 146 10.98 0.58 7.19
C VAL A 146 12.12 -0.22 6.58
N ILE A 147 11.93 -0.68 5.35
CA ILE A 147 12.94 -1.37 4.55
C ILE A 147 13.51 -0.35 3.57
N VAL A 148 14.82 -0.40 3.34
CA VAL A 148 15.52 0.49 2.41
C VAL A 148 16.41 -0.33 1.48
N THR A 149 16.61 0.15 0.26
CA THR A 149 17.41 -0.54 -0.77
C THR A 149 18.90 -0.21 -0.73
N SER A 150 19.32 0.80 0.04
CA SER A 150 20.73 1.22 0.11
C SER A 150 21.14 1.77 1.47
N SER A 151 22.45 1.73 1.73
CA SER A 151 23.05 2.38 2.91
C SER A 151 22.86 3.89 2.91
N TYR A 152 22.72 4.51 1.73
CA TYR A 152 22.42 5.94 1.59
C TYR A 152 21.03 6.25 2.14
N LEU A 153 20.00 5.55 1.65
CA LEU A 153 18.62 5.69 2.14
C LEU A 153 18.51 5.36 3.63
N TYR A 154 19.22 4.32 4.09
CA TYR A 154 19.30 3.98 5.51
C TYR A 154 19.79 5.17 6.35
N LYS A 155 20.93 5.76 5.99
CA LYS A 155 21.51 6.91 6.71
C LYS A 155 20.56 8.11 6.73
N LYS A 156 19.81 8.33 5.65
CA LYS A 156 18.85 9.44 5.53
C LYS A 156 17.60 9.24 6.40
N ILE A 157 17.13 8.01 6.54
CA ILE A 157 15.83 7.68 7.15
C ILE A 157 15.95 7.25 8.62
N LYS A 158 17.06 6.63 9.03
CA LYS A 158 17.21 6.00 10.36
C LYS A 158 16.83 6.90 11.54
N ASP A 159 17.10 8.20 11.45
CA ASP A 159 16.87 9.17 12.54
C ASP A 159 15.44 9.73 12.53
N ARG A 160 14.63 9.36 11.53
CA ARG A 160 13.23 9.79 11.35
C ARG A 160 12.23 8.72 11.82
N VAL A 161 12.69 7.49 12.07
CA VAL A 161 11.87 6.39 12.55
C VAL A 161 11.62 6.58 14.04
N VAL A 162 10.35 6.68 14.44
CA VAL A 162 9.97 6.75 15.85
C VAL A 162 9.79 5.33 16.37
N ARG A 163 10.48 4.98 17.46
CA ARG A 163 10.36 3.69 18.15
C ARG A 163 9.42 3.80 19.34
#